data_AF-A8B9P9-F1
#
_entry.id   AF-A8B9P9-F1
#
_cell.length_a   1.000
_cell.length_b   1.000
_cell.length_c   1.000
_cell.angle_alpha   90.00
_cell.angle_beta   90.00
_cell.angle_gamma   90.00
#
_symmetry.space_group_name_H-M   'P 1'
#
loop_
_entity.id
_entity.type
_entity.pdbx_description
1 polymer ?
#
loop_
_entity_poly.entity_id
_entity_poly.type
_entity_poly.pdbx_seq_one_letter_code
_entity_poly.pdbx_strand_id
1 'polypeptide(L)'
;TWKAKQNFPENTPREDIVRLLGSKRLLGLNKSPIKENDILYVDNGEVPEFFDSRLEWKNCKTIGEVRNQGNCGSCWAHGTTGAFADRLCIATDGEFNELISAEELTFCCHTCGFGCNGGNPLKAWKYFKRHGVVTGGNYNTTDGCQPSRVPPCVRDDEGHNSCSGQPTERNHKCSKKCYGDETINYKKNHYKTKDAYYLSNTTMQKDTMVYGPIEASFDV
;
A
#
# COMPACT_ATOMS: atom_id res chain seq x y z
N THR A 1 -6.68 2.70 26.14
CA THR A 1 -7.34 4.02 26.20
C THR A 1 -8.18 4.33 24.95
N TRP A 2 -8.66 3.33 24.19
CA TRP A 2 -9.49 3.57 23.00
C TRP A 2 -10.99 3.58 23.34
N LYS A 3 -11.82 4.18 22.47
CA LYS A 3 -13.28 4.17 22.56
C LYS A 3 -13.86 3.43 21.36
N ALA A 4 -14.75 2.48 21.59
CA ALA A 4 -15.42 1.74 20.54
C ALA A 4 -16.57 2.57 19.92
N LYS A 5 -16.74 2.46 18.60
CA LYS A 5 -17.93 2.90 17.87
C LYS A 5 -18.20 1.91 16.74
N GLN A 6 -19.46 1.79 16.35
CA GLN A 6 -19.87 1.06 15.16
C GLN A 6 -19.31 1.74 13.90
N ASN A 7 -18.48 0.99 13.15
CA ASN A 7 -17.89 1.44 11.88
C ASN A 7 -18.54 0.78 10.66
N PHE A 8 -19.27 -0.32 10.86
CA PHE A 8 -19.94 -1.12 9.85
C PHE A 8 -21.40 -1.32 10.27
N PRO A 9 -22.36 -1.45 9.34
CA PRO A 9 -23.75 -1.80 9.68
C PRO A 9 -23.84 -3.03 10.58
N GLU A 10 -24.82 -3.07 11.49
CA GLU A 10 -24.93 -4.13 12.51
C GLU A 10 -25.09 -5.52 11.89
N ASN A 11 -25.78 -5.59 10.76
CA ASN A 11 -26.04 -6.78 9.99
C ASN A 11 -24.95 -7.11 8.95
N THR A 12 -23.76 -6.49 9.03
CA THR A 12 -22.66 -6.78 8.10
C THR A 12 -22.23 -8.24 8.25
N PRO A 13 -22.24 -9.04 7.16
CA PRO A 13 -21.78 -10.41 7.21
C PRO A 13 -20.31 -10.50 7.63
N ARG A 14 -19.98 -11.50 8.46
CA ARG A 14 -18.60 -11.74 8.91
C ARG A 14 -17.66 -11.95 7.72
N GLU A 15 -18.14 -12.61 6.68
CA GLU A 15 -17.39 -12.93 5.46
C GLU A 15 -16.94 -11.65 4.74
N ASP A 16 -17.72 -10.57 4.82
CA ASP A 16 -17.37 -9.29 4.22
C ASP A 16 -16.26 -8.59 5.01
N ILE A 17 -16.31 -8.66 6.34
CA ILE A 17 -15.23 -8.15 7.20
C ILE A 17 -13.93 -8.93 6.99
N VAL A 18 -14.00 -10.27 7.01
CA VAL A 18 -12.83 -11.14 6.82
C VAL A 18 -12.18 -10.91 5.45
N ARG A 19 -12.96 -10.52 4.44
CA ARG A 19 -12.43 -10.22 3.10
C ARG A 19 -11.55 -8.99 3.06
N LEU A 20 -11.80 -8.00 3.92
CA LEU A 20 -10.93 -6.83 4.04
C LEU A 20 -9.52 -7.21 4.55
N LEU A 21 -9.39 -8.36 5.23
CA LEU A 21 -8.16 -8.89 5.81
C LEU A 21 -7.33 -9.68 4.77
N GLY A 22 -6.87 -8.94 3.76
CA GLY A 22 -6.16 -9.46 2.60
C GLY A 22 -4.69 -9.79 2.82
N SER A 23 -4.04 -9.31 3.88
CA SER A 23 -2.63 -9.59 4.12
C SER A 23 -2.47 -11.04 4.60
N LYS A 24 -1.73 -11.84 3.85
CA LYS A 24 -1.47 -13.24 4.18
C LYS A 24 -0.03 -13.41 4.65
N ARG A 25 0.11 -13.91 5.88
CA ARG A 25 1.40 -14.32 6.44
C ARG A 25 1.96 -15.48 5.63
N LEU A 26 3.26 -15.47 5.38
CA LEU A 26 3.93 -16.59 4.76
C LEU A 26 4.40 -17.56 5.83
N LEU A 27 4.02 -18.82 5.66
CA LEU A 27 4.74 -19.94 6.25
C LEU A 27 5.87 -20.33 5.29
N GLY A 28 7.11 -20.45 5.80
CA GLY A 28 8.19 -21.12 5.08
C GLY A 28 8.89 -20.39 3.93
N LEU A 29 8.84 -19.05 3.81
CA LEU A 29 9.75 -18.35 2.87
C LEU A 29 11.18 -18.25 3.43
N ASN A 30 12.16 -18.40 2.54
CA ASN A 30 13.55 -18.01 2.80
C ASN A 30 13.59 -16.60 3.39
N LYS A 31 14.30 -16.46 4.51
CA LYS A 31 14.46 -15.21 5.26
C LYS A 31 14.90 -14.12 4.29
N SER A 32 14.01 -13.16 3.99
CA SER A 32 14.48 -11.88 3.47
C SER A 32 15.43 -11.27 4.51
N PRO A 33 16.46 -10.54 4.08
CA PRO A 33 17.37 -9.92 5.03
C PRO A 33 16.58 -9.01 5.97
N ILE A 34 16.87 -9.14 7.26
CA ILE A 34 16.44 -8.16 8.25
C ILE A 34 17.49 -7.05 8.19
N LYS A 35 17.03 -5.82 8.03
CA LYS A 35 17.89 -4.64 8.03
C LYS A 35 18.15 -4.24 9.48
N GLU A 36 19.22 -4.80 10.03
CA GLU A 36 19.63 -4.57 11.43
C GLU A 36 20.32 -3.21 11.60
N ASN A 37 21.15 -2.80 10.65
CA ASN A 37 21.93 -1.57 10.70
C ASN A 37 21.91 -0.83 9.35
N ASP A 38 22.06 0.48 9.39
CA ASP A 38 22.28 1.35 8.24
C ASP A 38 23.20 2.49 8.65
N ILE A 39 24.07 2.95 7.75
CA ILE A 39 24.97 4.10 8.02
C ILE A 39 24.20 5.40 8.28
N LEU A 40 22.95 5.49 7.81
CA LEU A 40 22.06 6.62 8.03
C LEU A 40 21.25 6.48 9.33
N TYR A 41 21.25 5.31 9.96
CA TYR A 41 20.70 5.20 11.32
C TYR A 41 21.66 5.95 12.24
N VAL A 42 21.20 7.10 12.75
CA VAL A 42 22.01 7.88 13.68
C VAL A 42 22.19 7.04 14.95
N ASP A 43 23.40 6.53 15.17
CA ASP A 43 23.71 5.63 16.30
C ASP A 43 23.49 6.31 17.67
N ASN A 44 23.49 7.65 17.72
CA ASN A 44 23.36 8.47 18.93
C ASN A 44 22.15 9.43 18.93
N GLY A 45 21.29 9.38 17.92
CA GLY A 45 20.07 10.18 17.90
C GLY A 45 19.00 9.46 18.70
N GLU A 46 18.62 10.00 19.86
CA GLU A 46 17.44 9.49 20.56
C GLU A 46 16.24 9.50 19.60
N VAL A 47 15.56 8.36 19.48
CA VAL A 47 14.28 8.32 18.77
C VAL A 47 13.35 9.29 19.52
N PRO A 48 12.83 10.33 18.86
CA PRO A 48 12.03 11.32 19.54
C PRO A 48 10.75 10.67 20.08
N GLU A 49 10.25 11.19 21.20
CA GLU A 49 8.98 10.73 21.78
C GLU A 49 7.81 10.86 20.78
N PHE A 50 7.89 11.87 19.90
CA PHE A 50 6.91 12.13 18.86
C PHE A 50 7.58 12.26 17.49
N PHE A 51 7.03 11.56 16.50
CA PHE A 51 7.42 11.64 15.10
C PHE A 51 6.18 11.51 14.20
N ASP A 52 6.07 12.37 13.20
CA ASP A 52 4.99 12.31 12.20
C ASP A 52 5.57 12.62 10.81
N SER A 53 5.57 11.62 9.93
CA SER A 53 6.09 11.74 8.57
C SER A 53 5.43 12.87 7.77
N ARG A 54 4.17 13.22 8.07
CA ARG A 54 3.45 14.32 7.39
C ARG A 54 4.01 15.70 7.76
N LEU A 55 4.56 15.81 8.97
CA LEU A 55 5.18 17.05 9.45
C LEU A 55 6.63 17.15 9.04
N GLU A 56 7.33 16.02 8.93
CA GLU A 56 8.72 15.96 8.47
C GLU A 56 8.84 16.25 6.97
N TRP A 57 8.04 15.55 6.15
CA TRP A 57 8.08 15.66 4.68
C TRP A 57 6.84 16.33 4.12
N LYS A 58 6.62 17.60 4.48
CA LYS A 58 5.41 18.36 4.12
C LYS A 58 5.19 18.53 2.62
N ASN A 59 6.26 18.47 1.83
CA ASN A 59 6.20 18.52 0.36
C ASN A 59 5.67 17.22 -0.24
N CYS A 60 5.68 16.10 0.49
CA CYS A 60 5.19 14.81 0.01
C CYS A 60 3.71 14.61 0.29
N LYS A 61 2.86 15.00 -0.66
CA LYS A 61 1.40 14.93 -0.52
C LYS A 61 0.85 13.51 -0.47
N THR A 62 1.63 12.52 -0.93
CA THR A 62 1.26 11.11 -0.82
C THR A 62 1.21 10.66 0.63
N ILE A 63 2.02 11.27 1.51
CA ILE A 63 2.07 10.95 2.92
C ILE A 63 0.78 11.44 3.58
N GLY A 64 -0.03 10.50 4.04
CA GLY A 64 -1.34 10.78 4.64
C GLY A 64 -2.52 10.68 3.68
N GLU A 65 -2.28 10.37 2.40
CA GLU A 65 -3.36 10.02 1.47
C GLU A 65 -4.03 8.71 1.89
N VAL A 66 -5.33 8.77 2.20
CA VAL A 66 -6.10 7.61 2.65
C VAL A 66 -6.80 6.96 1.47
N ARG A 67 -6.35 5.77 1.09
CA ARG A 67 -6.87 5.02 -0.06
C ARG A 67 -7.93 4.00 0.36
N ASN A 68 -8.81 3.61 -0.57
CA ASN A 68 -9.90 2.67 -0.34
C ASN A 68 -9.73 1.41 -1.21
N GLN A 69 -9.58 0.25 -0.58
CA GLN A 69 -9.38 -1.02 -1.27
C GLN A 69 -10.67 -1.60 -1.87
N GLY A 70 -11.83 -1.03 -1.57
CA GLY A 70 -13.15 -1.53 -2.00
C GLY A 70 -13.50 -2.90 -1.39
N ASN A 71 -14.44 -3.60 -2.03
CA ASN A 71 -14.82 -4.97 -1.64
C ASN A 71 -13.82 -6.01 -2.19
N CYS A 72 -12.55 -5.81 -1.87
CA CYS A 72 -11.40 -6.56 -2.37
C CYS A 72 -10.35 -6.69 -1.26
N GLY A 73 -9.82 -7.89 -1.02
CA GLY A 73 -8.73 -8.15 -0.07
C GLY A 73 -7.35 -7.73 -0.59
N SER A 74 -7.22 -6.50 -1.08
CA SER A 74 -5.99 -5.94 -1.66
C SER A 74 -5.23 -5.02 -0.70
N CYS A 75 -5.49 -5.11 0.61
CA CYS A 75 -4.78 -4.30 1.62
C CYS A 75 -3.25 -4.47 1.55
N TRP A 76 -2.76 -5.67 1.22
CA TRP A 76 -1.35 -5.98 1.02
C TRP A 76 -0.72 -5.18 -0.12
N ALA A 77 -1.51 -4.85 -1.16
CA ALA A 77 -1.09 -4.04 -2.28
C ALA A 77 -1.20 -2.54 -1.97
N HIS A 78 -2.28 -2.12 -1.31
CA HIS A 78 -2.48 -0.73 -0.91
C HIS A 78 -1.42 -0.25 0.09
N GLY A 79 -1.15 -1.02 1.15
CA GLY A 79 -0.14 -0.67 2.15
C GLY A 79 1.26 -0.56 1.54
N THR A 80 1.64 -1.51 0.68
CA THR A 80 2.98 -1.50 0.06
C THR A 80 3.15 -0.42 -0.99
N THR A 81 2.14 -0.18 -1.84
CA THR A 81 2.21 0.90 -2.84
C THR A 81 2.12 2.29 -2.21
N GLY A 82 1.37 2.46 -1.10
CA GLY A 82 1.36 3.70 -0.33
C GLY A 82 2.74 4.03 0.23
N ALA A 83 3.32 3.10 1.01
CA ALA A 83 4.68 3.28 1.54
C ALA A 83 5.72 3.46 0.41
N PHE A 84 5.57 2.78 -0.72
CA PHE A 84 6.48 2.97 -1.85
C PHE A 84 6.36 4.37 -2.49
N ALA A 85 5.14 4.88 -2.68
CA ALA A 85 4.92 6.24 -3.19
C ALA A 85 5.55 7.29 -2.26
N ASP A 86 5.33 7.15 -0.95
CA ASP A 86 5.89 8.05 0.07
C ASP A 86 7.42 8.05 0.02
N ARG A 87 8.03 6.86 -0.02
CA ARG A 87 9.49 6.71 -0.10
C ARG A 87 10.07 7.23 -1.40
N LEU A 88 9.36 7.11 -2.52
CA LEU A 88 9.77 7.71 -3.78
C LEU A 88 9.77 9.24 -3.70
N CYS A 89 8.74 9.82 -3.08
CA CYS A 89 8.71 11.26 -2.88
C CYS A 89 9.86 11.75 -2.00
N ILE A 90 10.08 11.10 -0.86
CA ILE A 90 11.17 11.43 0.06
C ILE A 90 12.53 11.30 -0.63
N ALA A 91 12.76 10.19 -1.34
CA ALA A 91 14.03 9.93 -2.01
C ALA A 91 14.33 10.87 -3.18
N THR A 92 13.31 11.57 -3.70
CA THR A 92 13.42 12.52 -4.81
C THR A 92 13.20 13.97 -4.39
N ASP A 93 13.17 14.22 -3.08
CA ASP A 93 12.91 15.55 -2.49
C ASP A 93 11.64 16.24 -3.04
N GLY A 94 10.60 15.44 -3.28
CA GLY A 94 9.31 15.93 -3.78
C GLY A 94 9.18 16.04 -5.31
N GLU A 95 10.24 15.78 -6.09
CA GLU A 95 10.16 15.74 -7.55
C GLU A 95 9.17 14.67 -8.03
N PHE A 96 9.20 13.47 -7.42
CA PHE A 96 8.14 12.50 -7.58
C PHE A 96 7.08 12.70 -6.49
N ASN A 97 5.82 12.88 -6.86
CA ASN A 97 4.76 13.11 -5.88
C ASN A 97 3.42 12.55 -6.35
N GLU A 98 3.45 11.33 -6.86
CA GLU A 98 2.29 10.62 -7.41
C GLU A 98 2.03 9.30 -6.68
N LEU A 99 0.80 8.80 -6.76
CA LEU A 99 0.46 7.49 -6.22
C LEU A 99 0.97 6.36 -7.13
N ILE A 100 1.41 5.27 -6.52
CA ILE A 100 1.76 4.02 -7.20
C ILE A 100 0.51 3.13 -7.35
N SER A 101 0.38 2.47 -8.50
CA SER A 101 -0.78 1.67 -8.86
C SER A 101 -0.93 0.43 -7.98
N ALA A 102 -1.85 0.50 -7.02
CA ALA A 102 -2.30 -0.68 -6.27
C ALA A 102 -3.01 -1.69 -7.20
N GLU A 103 -3.62 -1.21 -8.28
CA GLU A 103 -4.32 -2.00 -9.28
C GLU A 103 -3.38 -2.89 -10.09
N GLU A 104 -2.28 -2.33 -10.62
CA GLU A 104 -1.26 -3.14 -11.30
C GLU A 104 -0.69 -4.19 -10.34
N LEU A 105 -0.28 -3.77 -9.14
CA LEU A 105 0.31 -4.70 -8.18
C LEU A 105 -0.67 -5.84 -7.83
N THR A 106 -1.93 -5.51 -7.56
CA THR A 106 -2.96 -6.48 -7.17
C THR A 106 -3.19 -7.52 -8.26
N PHE A 107 -3.26 -7.10 -9.52
CA PHE A 107 -3.73 -7.97 -10.61
C PHE A 107 -2.63 -8.50 -11.55
N CYS A 108 -1.42 -7.91 -11.52
CA CYS A 108 -0.28 -8.36 -12.32
C CYS A 108 0.79 -9.11 -11.52
N CYS A 109 0.85 -8.96 -10.18
CA CYS A 109 1.76 -9.76 -9.37
C CYS A 109 1.17 -11.13 -8.99
N HIS A 110 1.16 -12.05 -9.96
CA HIS A 110 0.65 -13.42 -9.74
C HIS A 110 1.47 -14.23 -8.71
N THR A 111 2.70 -13.82 -8.42
CA THR A 111 3.52 -14.46 -7.37
C THR A 111 3.25 -13.90 -5.98
N CYS A 112 2.68 -12.69 -5.87
CA CYS A 112 2.41 -12.02 -4.60
C CYS A 112 1.23 -12.65 -3.86
N GLY A 113 0.24 -13.18 -4.60
CA GLY A 113 -0.95 -13.78 -4.01
C GLY A 113 -2.05 -13.95 -5.05
N PHE A 114 -3.29 -13.90 -4.58
CA PHE A 114 -4.50 -14.16 -5.35
C PHE A 114 -5.34 -12.90 -5.54
N GLY A 115 -4.70 -11.74 -5.73
CA GLY A 115 -5.36 -10.45 -5.95
C GLY A 115 -6.25 -10.05 -4.78
N CYS A 116 -7.56 -9.94 -5.04
CA CYS A 116 -8.59 -9.63 -4.05
C CYS A 116 -8.82 -10.74 -3.02
N ASN A 117 -8.25 -11.94 -3.21
CA ASN A 117 -8.30 -13.02 -2.23
C ASN A 117 -7.08 -13.03 -1.30
N GLY A 118 -6.35 -11.92 -1.29
CA GLY A 118 -5.21 -11.69 -0.42
C GLY A 118 -3.87 -11.99 -1.07
N GLY A 119 -2.83 -11.49 -0.41
CA GLY A 119 -1.47 -11.56 -0.92
C GLY A 119 -0.45 -11.19 0.14
N ASN A 120 0.81 -11.30 -0.26
CA ASN A 120 1.92 -11.13 0.64
C ASN A 120 2.68 -9.83 0.38
N PRO A 121 2.77 -8.95 1.38
CA PRO A 121 3.45 -7.68 1.21
C PRO A 121 4.96 -7.77 0.92
N LEU A 122 5.69 -8.71 1.53
CA LEU A 122 7.12 -8.90 1.22
C LEU A 122 7.31 -9.27 -0.27
N LYS A 123 6.42 -10.10 -0.83
CA LYS A 123 6.47 -10.43 -2.25
C LYS A 123 6.18 -9.21 -3.13
N ALA A 124 5.35 -8.27 -2.67
CA ALA A 124 5.15 -6.99 -3.35
C ALA A 124 6.44 -6.16 -3.39
N TRP A 125 7.15 -5.99 -2.28
CA TRP A 125 8.46 -5.33 -2.27
C TRP A 125 9.48 -6.02 -3.19
N LYS A 126 9.49 -7.37 -3.22
CA LYS A 126 10.31 -8.13 -4.18
C LYS A 126 9.85 -7.97 -5.63
N TYR A 127 8.58 -7.68 -5.87
CA TYR A 127 8.05 -7.35 -7.19
C TYR A 127 8.50 -5.96 -7.63
N PHE A 128 8.43 -4.96 -6.73
CA PHE A 128 8.95 -3.61 -7.00
C PHE A 128 10.42 -3.63 -7.41
N LYS A 129 11.26 -4.39 -6.69
CA LYS A 129 12.69 -4.53 -7.01
C LYS A 129 12.94 -5.14 -8.40
N ARG A 130 12.17 -6.17 -8.78
CA ARG A 130 12.41 -6.93 -10.02
C ARG A 130 11.75 -6.29 -11.24
N HIS A 131 10.46 -5.98 -11.11
CA HIS A 131 9.59 -5.56 -12.20
C HIS A 131 9.29 -4.07 -12.14
N GLY A 132 9.14 -3.53 -10.93
CA GLY A 132 8.59 -2.19 -10.72
C GLY A 132 7.07 -2.16 -10.89
N VAL A 133 6.48 -1.01 -10.65
CA VAL A 133 5.03 -0.76 -10.77
C VAL A 133 4.82 0.65 -11.31
N VAL A 134 3.77 0.83 -12.11
CA VAL A 134 3.36 2.11 -12.71
C VAL A 134 2.67 3.03 -11.71
N THR A 135 2.56 4.31 -12.06
CA THR A 135 1.70 5.24 -11.31
C THR A 135 0.23 4.88 -11.46
N GLY A 136 -0.58 5.21 -10.45
CA GLY A 136 -2.01 4.92 -10.48
C GLY A 136 -2.73 5.46 -9.27
N GLY A 137 -3.65 6.39 -9.54
CA GLY A 137 -4.46 7.07 -8.54
C GLY A 137 -5.68 6.28 -8.06
N ASN A 138 -6.65 7.03 -7.54
CA ASN A 138 -7.86 6.49 -6.94
C ASN A 138 -8.90 6.10 -8.00
N TYR A 139 -9.94 5.39 -7.57
CA TYR A 139 -11.04 4.99 -8.43
C TYR A 139 -11.71 6.19 -9.10
N ASN A 140 -12.11 6.02 -10.37
CA ASN A 140 -12.76 7.06 -11.18
C ASN A 140 -11.94 8.35 -11.36
N THR A 141 -10.61 8.22 -11.37
CA THR A 141 -9.68 9.28 -11.76
C THR A 141 -8.95 8.89 -13.04
N THR A 142 -8.28 9.85 -13.68
CA THR A 142 -7.31 9.61 -14.76
C THR A 142 -5.87 9.73 -14.26
N ASP A 143 -5.67 9.72 -12.94
CA ASP A 143 -4.38 9.99 -12.33
C ASP A 143 -3.41 8.82 -12.52
N GLY A 144 -2.27 9.10 -13.15
CA GLY A 144 -1.23 8.11 -13.42
C GLY A 144 -1.63 7.07 -14.48
N CYS A 145 -0.77 6.09 -14.69
CA CYS A 145 -0.94 5.11 -15.77
C CYS A 145 -2.13 4.16 -15.54
N GLN A 146 -2.27 3.59 -14.35
CA GLN A 146 -3.29 2.60 -14.00
C GLN A 146 -3.99 2.96 -12.68
N PRO A 147 -4.93 3.92 -12.69
CA PRO A 147 -5.76 4.21 -11.52
C PRO A 147 -6.61 3.00 -11.12
N SER A 148 -7.06 2.95 -9.87
CA SER A 148 -7.88 1.83 -9.38
C SER A 148 -9.13 1.62 -10.21
N ARG A 149 -9.42 0.37 -10.56
CA ARG A 149 -10.71 -0.02 -11.17
C ARG A 149 -11.65 -0.66 -10.15
N VAL A 150 -11.15 -0.94 -8.94
CA VAL A 150 -11.97 -1.45 -7.83
C VAL A 150 -12.77 -0.27 -7.25
N PRO A 151 -14.12 -0.33 -7.27
CA PRO A 151 -14.94 0.71 -6.70
C PRO A 151 -14.78 0.75 -5.18
N PRO A 152 -14.73 1.94 -4.56
CA PRO A 152 -14.66 2.08 -3.12
C PRO A 152 -15.99 1.64 -2.48
N CYS A 153 -15.89 1.08 -1.28
CA CYS A 153 -17.06 0.96 -0.41
C CYS A 153 -17.38 2.35 0.15
N VAL A 154 -18.63 2.78 -0.01
CA VAL A 154 -19.09 4.10 0.38
C VAL A 154 -19.63 4.08 1.79
N ARG A 155 -19.76 5.27 2.40
CA ARG A 155 -20.48 5.38 3.66
C ARG A 155 -21.98 5.38 3.40
N ASP A 156 -22.74 4.67 4.23
CA ASP A 156 -24.21 4.78 4.25
C ASP A 156 -24.65 6.12 4.87
N ASP A 157 -25.96 6.35 4.89
CA ASP A 157 -26.55 7.59 5.41
C ASP A 157 -26.29 7.78 6.91
N GLU A 158 -26.05 6.68 7.64
CA GLU A 158 -25.66 6.65 9.05
C GLU A 158 -24.15 6.84 9.27
N GLY A 159 -23.37 6.89 8.19
CA GLY A 159 -21.92 7.11 8.21
C GLY A 159 -21.09 5.85 8.45
N HIS A 160 -21.67 4.66 8.38
CA HIS A 160 -20.95 3.38 8.45
C HIS A 160 -20.32 3.05 7.10
N ASN A 161 -19.15 2.42 7.11
CA ASN A 161 -18.54 1.90 5.89
C ASN A 161 -19.33 0.67 5.42
N SER A 162 -19.86 0.72 4.21
CA SER A 162 -20.70 -0.34 3.67
C SER A 162 -20.32 -0.65 2.23
N CYS A 163 -20.12 -1.93 1.95
CA CYS A 163 -20.04 -2.46 0.59
C CYS A 163 -21.39 -3.06 0.16
N SER A 164 -22.48 -2.75 0.87
CA SER A 164 -23.81 -3.31 0.58
C SER A 164 -24.22 -2.98 -0.86
N GLY A 165 -24.76 -3.98 -1.57
CA GLY A 165 -25.10 -3.87 -2.98
C GLY A 165 -23.91 -3.94 -3.94
N GLN A 166 -22.66 -3.95 -3.45
CA GLN A 166 -21.47 -4.18 -4.27
C GLN A 166 -21.03 -5.65 -4.14
N PRO A 167 -21.06 -6.45 -5.23
CA PRO A 167 -20.53 -7.80 -5.18
C PRO A 167 -19.04 -7.78 -4.84
N THR A 168 -18.53 -8.91 -4.35
CA THR A 168 -17.08 -9.09 -4.20
C THR A 168 -16.38 -8.79 -5.51
N GLU A 169 -15.33 -7.97 -5.46
CA GLU A 169 -14.59 -7.63 -6.65
C GLU A 169 -13.92 -8.87 -7.24
N ARG A 170 -14.06 -9.05 -8.54
CA ARG A 170 -13.41 -10.15 -9.24
C ARG A 170 -11.97 -9.76 -9.53
N ASN A 171 -11.09 -10.76 -9.58
CA ASN A 171 -9.73 -10.48 -10.02
C ASN A 171 -9.73 -9.97 -11.45
N HIS A 172 -9.34 -8.71 -11.63
CA HIS A 172 -9.20 -8.11 -12.95
C HIS A 172 -8.07 -8.81 -13.72
N LYS A 173 -8.19 -8.82 -15.06
CA LYS A 173 -7.07 -9.22 -15.91
C LYS A 173 -5.97 -8.17 -15.80
N CYS A 174 -4.72 -8.63 -15.67
CA CYS A 174 -3.54 -7.78 -15.75
C CYS A 174 -3.53 -7.03 -17.09
N SER A 175 -3.47 -5.70 -17.03
CA SER A 175 -3.38 -4.83 -18.21
C SER A 175 -1.93 -4.42 -18.42
N LYS A 176 -1.43 -4.53 -19.67
CA LYS A 176 -0.08 -4.08 -20.05
C LYS A 176 -0.09 -2.74 -20.79
N LYS A 177 -1.04 -1.86 -20.43
CA LYS A 177 -1.21 -0.52 -21.00
C LYS A 177 -1.73 0.44 -19.94
N CYS A 178 -1.45 1.73 -20.10
CA CYS A 178 -2.09 2.78 -19.32
C CYS A 178 -3.54 2.98 -19.81
N TYR A 179 -4.41 3.36 -18.88
CA TYR A 179 -5.81 3.71 -19.14
C TYR A 179 -6.32 4.82 -18.22
N GLY A 180 -5.48 5.38 -17.34
CA GLY A 180 -5.70 6.67 -16.70
C GLY A 180 -5.20 7.77 -17.63
N ASP A 181 -3.95 8.19 -17.41
CA ASP A 181 -3.23 9.05 -18.34
C ASP A 181 -2.61 8.22 -19.48
N GLU A 182 -3.24 8.32 -20.66
CA GLU A 182 -2.82 7.59 -21.86
C GLU A 182 -1.56 8.17 -22.52
N THR A 183 -1.09 9.36 -22.10
CA THR A 183 0.18 9.92 -22.58
C THR A 183 1.39 9.21 -21.98
N ILE A 184 1.20 8.53 -20.84
CA ILE A 184 2.25 7.79 -20.15
C ILE A 184 2.62 6.52 -20.92
N ASN A 185 3.93 6.31 -21.11
CA ASN A 185 4.42 5.05 -21.67
C ASN A 185 4.48 3.95 -20.60
N TYR A 186 3.55 3.00 -20.65
CA TYR A 186 3.45 1.87 -19.72
C TYR A 186 4.82 1.19 -19.44
N LYS A 187 5.60 0.89 -20.48
CA LYS A 187 6.88 0.17 -20.31
C LYS A 187 7.94 1.01 -19.59
N LYS A 188 7.89 2.33 -19.70
CA LYS A 188 8.88 3.25 -19.09
C LYS A 188 8.46 3.76 -17.71
N ASN A 189 7.18 3.69 -17.37
CA ASN A 189 6.63 4.22 -16.12
C ASN A 189 6.75 3.25 -14.92
N HIS A 190 7.50 2.15 -15.03
CA HIS A 190 7.68 1.23 -13.91
C HIS A 190 8.77 1.73 -12.95
N TYR A 191 8.34 2.20 -11.78
CA TYR A 191 9.24 2.60 -10.70
C TYR A 191 9.69 1.38 -9.91
N LYS A 192 10.98 1.32 -9.57
CA LYS A 192 11.60 0.19 -8.88
C LYS A 192 12.22 0.62 -7.57
N THR A 193 12.28 -0.31 -6.62
CA THR A 193 13.10 -0.15 -5.42
C THR A 193 14.46 -0.80 -5.61
N LYS A 194 15.48 -0.27 -4.94
CA LYS A 194 16.80 -0.92 -4.89
C LYS A 194 16.73 -2.20 -4.04
N ASP A 195 16.00 -2.15 -2.93
CA ASP A 195 16.01 -3.19 -1.90
C ASP A 195 14.60 -3.59 -1.43
N ALA A 196 14.55 -4.75 -0.76
CA ALA A 196 13.35 -5.32 -0.14
C ALA A 196 13.80 -6.13 1.09
N TYR A 197 13.47 -5.66 2.28
CA TYR A 197 13.97 -6.18 3.56
C TYR A 197 12.87 -6.19 4.63
N TYR A 198 13.13 -6.90 5.72
CA TYR A 198 12.35 -6.80 6.94
C TYR A 198 12.98 -5.80 7.91
N LEU A 199 12.14 -5.22 8.76
CA LEU A 199 12.55 -4.43 9.91
C LEU A 199 12.21 -5.18 11.18
N SER A 200 13.02 -4.99 12.21
CA SER A 200 12.77 -5.48 13.57
C SER A 200 12.18 -4.35 14.41
N ASN A 201 11.66 -4.69 15.59
CA ASN A 201 11.11 -3.68 16.51
C ASN A 201 12.14 -2.58 16.87
N THR A 202 13.44 -2.91 16.83
CA THR A 202 14.51 -1.95 17.14
C THR A 202 14.88 -1.06 15.95
N THR A 203 14.53 -1.45 14.72
CA THR A 203 14.91 -0.70 13.50
C THR A 203 13.74 -0.02 12.82
N MET A 204 12.49 -0.39 13.11
CA MET A 204 11.29 0.22 12.52
C MET A 204 11.24 1.74 12.70
N GLN A 205 11.48 2.24 13.91
CA GLN A 205 11.47 3.68 14.19
C GLN A 205 12.60 4.40 13.45
N LYS A 206 13.83 3.86 13.51
CA LYS A 206 15.00 4.43 12.83
C LYS A 206 14.81 4.47 11.31
N ASP A 207 14.32 3.38 10.70
CA ASP A 207 14.07 3.34 9.26
C ASP A 207 12.94 4.28 8.83
N THR A 208 11.91 4.41 9.67
CA THR A 208 10.80 5.36 9.40
C THR A 208 11.26 6.81 9.47
N MET A 209 12.14 7.16 10.42
CA MET A 209 12.69 8.51 10.54
C MET A 209 13.63 8.87 9.38
N VAL A 210 14.35 7.90 8.83
CA VAL A 210 15.34 8.15 7.77
C VAL A 210 14.71 8.09 6.38
N TYR A 211 13.83 7.12 6.14
CA TYR A 211 13.31 6.83 4.80
C TYR A 211 11.80 7.06 4.67
N GLY A 212 11.09 7.31 5.76
CA GLY A 212 9.65 7.52 5.77
C GLY A 212 8.83 6.25 5.96
N PRO A 213 7.51 6.33 5.73
CA PRO A 213 6.53 5.29 6.07
C PRO A 213 6.93 3.88 5.63
N ILE A 214 6.54 2.90 6.47
CA ILE A 214 6.76 1.47 6.25
C ILE A 214 5.43 0.75 6.09
N GLU A 215 5.48 -0.45 5.52
CA GLU A 215 4.33 -1.35 5.50
C GLU A 215 4.46 -2.40 6.61
N ALA A 216 3.36 -2.61 7.35
CA ALA A 216 3.27 -3.56 8.44
C ALA A 216 1.93 -4.31 8.39
N SER A 217 1.90 -5.51 8.97
CA SER A 217 0.71 -6.35 9.09
C SER A 217 0.53 -6.78 10.54
N PHE A 218 -0.72 -6.84 11.01
CA PHE A 218 -1.08 -7.29 12.36
C PHE A 218 -2.40 -8.08 12.32
N ASP A 219 -2.67 -8.84 13.37
CA ASP A 219 -3.90 -9.61 13.51
C ASP A 219 -5.07 -8.69 13.89
N VAL A 220 -6.17 -8.76 13.13
CA VAL A 220 -7.40 -7.97 13.30
C VAL A 220 -8.51 -8.84 13.84
#